data_AF-A0A286A2M6-F1
#
_entry.id   AF-A0A286A2M6-F1
#
_cell.length_a   1.000
_cell.length_b   1.000
_cell.length_c   1.000
_cell.angle_alpha   90.00
_cell.angle_beta   90.00
_cell.angle_gamma   90.00
#
_symmetry.space_group_name_H-M   'P 1'
#
loop_
_entity.id
_entity.type
_entity.pdbx_description
1 polymer ?
#
loop_
_entity_poly.entity_id
_entity_poly.type
_entity_poly.pdbx_seq_one_letter_code
_entity_poly.pdbx_strand_id
1 'polypeptide(L)'
;MPTAIMVGTGRGAQIGVLVKNAAALEHAEKIQTLIIDKTGTLTQGESEVTDIVTVQSISEQDLLQIAASLEHGSEHPLARVVLNCALQK
;
A
#
# COMPACT_ATOMS: atom_id res chain seq x y z
N MET A 1 24.37 17.84 -23.39
CA MET A 1 23.42 18.63 -22.59
C MET A 1 23.68 18.44 -21.09
N PRO A 2 24.71 19.08 -20.48
CA PRO A 2 25.00 18.88 -19.06
C PRO A 2 24.13 19.74 -18.13
N THR A 3 23.86 20.99 -18.52
CA THR A 3 23.06 21.95 -17.74
C THR A 3 21.60 21.52 -17.62
N ALA A 4 21.01 20.99 -18.70
CA ALA A 4 19.62 20.49 -18.69
C ALA A 4 19.45 19.31 -17.71
N ILE A 5 20.42 18.39 -17.67
CA ILE A 5 20.39 17.25 -16.73
C ILE A 5 20.52 17.75 -15.28
N MET A 6 21.46 18.67 -15.02
CA MET A 6 21.66 19.25 -13.68
C MET A 6 20.42 19.99 -13.17
N VAL A 7 19.75 20.76 -14.03
CA VAL A 7 18.50 21.46 -13.67
C VAL A 7 17.37 20.45 -13.51
N GLY A 8 17.26 19.44 -14.38
CA GLY A 8 16.22 18.41 -14.34
C GLY A 8 16.28 17.54 -13.08
N THR A 9 17.46 17.06 -12.70
CA THR A 9 17.64 16.28 -11.47
C THR A 9 17.41 17.12 -10.22
N GLY A 10 17.87 18.38 -10.22
CA GLY A 10 17.62 19.33 -9.13
C GLY A 10 16.13 19.60 -8.92
N ARG A 11 15.37 19.78 -10.02
CA ARG A 11 13.92 19.96 -9.96
C ARG A 11 13.19 18.68 -9.51
N GLY A 12 13.62 17.52 -9.96
CA GLY A 12 13.07 16.23 -9.53
C GLY A 12 13.21 16.01 -8.03
N ALA A 13 14.39 16.33 -7.47
CA ALA A 13 14.64 16.20 -6.04
C ALA A 13 13.71 17.09 -5.19
N GLN A 14 13.38 18.30 -5.68
CA GLN A 14 12.43 19.21 -5.00
C GLN A 14 11.02 18.63 -4.87
N ILE A 15 10.65 17.66 -5.72
CA ILE A 15 9.34 16.98 -5.69
C ILE A 15 9.44 15.52 -5.21
N GLY A 16 10.56 15.14 -4.60
CA GLY A 16 10.77 13.79 -4.05
C GLY A 16 11.20 12.71 -5.06
N VAL A 17 11.55 13.10 -6.29
CA VAL A 17 12.04 12.16 -7.33
C VAL A 17 13.57 12.18 -7.34
N LEU A 18 14.19 11.11 -6.85
CA LEU A 18 15.65 10.96 -6.86
C LEU A 18 16.11 10.16 -8.08
N VAL A 19 16.86 10.81 -8.97
CA VAL A 19 17.42 10.17 -10.17
C VAL A 19 18.89 9.84 -9.96
N LYS A 20 19.24 8.56 -10.02
CA LYS A 20 20.57 8.05 -9.64
C LYS A 20 21.71 8.56 -10.53
N ASN A 21 21.49 8.71 -11.83
CA ASN A 21 22.48 9.22 -12.78
C ASN A 21 21.81 9.79 -14.05
N ALA A 22 22.60 10.51 -14.85
CA ALA A 22 22.18 11.11 -16.12
C ALA A 22 21.53 10.10 -17.09
N ALA A 23 22.14 8.91 -17.24
CA ALA A 23 21.66 7.88 -18.15
C ALA A 23 20.25 7.38 -17.79
N ALA A 24 19.92 7.29 -16.50
CA ALA A 24 18.58 6.92 -16.05
C ALA A 24 17.51 7.94 -16.50
N LEU A 25 17.84 9.24 -16.49
CA LEU A 25 16.93 10.29 -16.96
C LEU A 25 16.72 10.22 -18.47
N GLU A 26 17.81 10.00 -19.22
CA GLU A 26 17.74 9.88 -20.68
C GLU A 26 17.00 8.61 -21.12
N HIS A 27 17.13 7.51 -20.39
CA HIS A 27 16.38 6.29 -20.66
C HIS A 27 14.89 6.43 -20.31
N ALA A 28 14.55 7.20 -19.27
CA ALA A 28 13.16 7.41 -18.86
C ALA A 28 12.31 8.02 -19.98
N GLU A 29 12.88 8.92 -20.80
CA GLU A 29 12.20 9.53 -21.95
C GLU A 29 11.74 8.51 -23.01
N LYS A 30 12.44 7.38 -23.13
CA LYS A 30 12.17 6.35 -24.14
C LYS A 30 11.22 5.26 -23.65
N ILE A 31 10.79 5.30 -22.39
CA ILE A 31 9.93 4.27 -21.81
C ILE A 31 8.53 4.38 -22.43
N GLN A 32 8.07 3.29 -23.07
CA GLN A 32 6.73 3.17 -23.64
C GLN A 32 5.80 2.29 -22.80
N THR A 33 6.37 1.47 -21.92
CA THR A 33 5.62 0.52 -21.10
C THR A 33 6.21 0.49 -19.71
N LEU A 34 5.34 0.64 -18.72
CA LEU A 34 5.70 0.60 -17.32
C LEU A 34 5.03 -0.61 -16.67
N ILE A 35 5.85 -1.54 -16.17
CA ILE A 35 5.39 -2.65 -15.35
C ILE A 35 5.57 -2.23 -13.90
N ILE A 36 4.47 -2.14 -13.16
CA ILE A 36 4.46 -1.68 -11.78
C ILE A 36 4.15 -2.88 -10.89
N ASP A 37 4.89 -3.02 -9.79
CA ASP A 37 4.50 -3.94 -8.74
C ASP A 37 3.24 -3.41 -8.02
N LYS A 38 2.36 -4.30 -7.56
CA LYS A 38 1.15 -3.88 -6.88
C LYS A 38 1.42 -3.68 -5.38
N THR A 39 1.96 -4.69 -4.73
CA THR A 39 2.04 -4.78 -3.26
C THR A 39 3.21 -3.95 -2.75
N GLY A 40 2.94 -2.92 -1.94
CA GLY A 40 3.99 -2.02 -1.43
C GLY A 40 4.42 -0.93 -2.41
N THR A 41 3.86 -0.89 -3.62
CA THR A 41 4.06 0.20 -4.60
C THR A 41 2.73 0.90 -4.92
N LEU A 42 1.75 0.19 -5.49
CA LEU A 42 0.41 0.74 -5.71
C LEU A 42 -0.47 0.66 -4.46
N THR A 43 -0.27 -0.38 -3.65
CA THR A 43 -0.95 -0.56 -2.36
C THR A 43 0.06 -0.45 -1.22
N GLN A 44 -0.43 -0.21 0.00
CA GLN A 44 0.43 -0.10 1.19
C GLN A 44 1.13 -1.42 1.57
N GLY A 45 0.77 -2.54 0.94
CA GLY A 45 1.32 -3.86 1.26
C GLY A 45 0.76 -4.49 2.54
N GLU A 46 -0.02 -3.74 3.30
CA GLU A 46 -0.75 -4.21 4.48
C GLU A 46 -2.22 -4.48 4.12
N SER A 47 -2.81 -5.52 4.74
CA SER A 47 -4.23 -5.84 4.57
C SER A 47 -5.06 -5.17 5.65
N GLU A 48 -6.26 -4.73 5.31
CA GLU A 48 -7.21 -4.11 6.23
C GLU A 48 -8.62 -4.69 6.00
N VAL A 49 -9.47 -4.67 7.04
CA VAL A 49 -10.90 -5.01 6.87
C VAL A 49 -11.57 -3.81 6.21
N THR A 50 -12.07 -3.99 4.99
CA THR A 50 -12.77 -2.92 4.27
C THR A 50 -14.28 -2.91 4.57
N ASP A 51 -14.89 -4.09 4.61
CA ASP A 51 -16.34 -4.25 4.71
C ASP A 51 -16.70 -5.39 5.65
N ILE A 52 -17.77 -5.21 6.44
CA ILE A 52 -18.34 -6.25 7.29
C ILE A 52 -19.77 -6.49 6.81
N VAL A 53 -20.00 -7.64 6.19
CA VAL A 53 -21.32 -8.01 5.67
C VAL A 53 -21.95 -9.02 6.63
N THR A 54 -23.04 -8.63 7.28
CA THR A 54 -23.76 -9.48 8.24
C THR A 54 -24.88 -10.27 7.57
N VAL A 55 -25.35 -11.32 8.22
CA VAL A 55 -26.52 -12.11 7.80
C VAL A 55 -27.53 -12.10 8.95
N GLN A 56 -28.82 -11.98 8.64
CA GLN A 56 -29.91 -11.89 9.63
C GLN A 56 -29.78 -10.63 10.51
N SER A 57 -30.25 -10.69 11.76
CA SER A 57 -30.28 -9.57 12.71
C SER A 57 -29.03 -9.45 13.58
N ILE A 58 -27.90 -10.06 13.20
CA ILE A 58 -26.64 -9.89 13.93
C ILE A 58 -26.05 -8.51 13.63
N SER A 59 -25.60 -7.81 14.67
CA SER A 59 -24.92 -6.53 14.48
C SER A 59 -23.49 -6.76 13.96
N GLU A 60 -22.94 -5.76 13.28
CA GLU A 60 -21.53 -5.81 12.83
C GLU A 60 -20.56 -5.96 14.00
N GLN A 61 -20.85 -5.33 15.14
CA GLN A 61 -20.02 -5.41 16.34
C GLN A 61 -20.04 -6.81 16.94
N ASP A 62 -21.21 -7.44 17.06
CA ASP A 62 -21.30 -8.80 17.59
C ASP A 62 -20.57 -9.79 16.66
N LEU A 63 -20.75 -9.66 15.35
CA LEU A 63 -20.05 -10.48 14.37
C LEU A 63 -18.53 -10.31 14.48
N LEU A 64 -18.05 -9.07 14.55
CA LEU A 64 -16.63 -8.75 14.64
C LEU A 64 -16.01 -9.27 15.94
N GLN A 65 -16.72 -9.16 17.07
CA GLN A 65 -16.26 -9.67 18.35
C GLN A 65 -16.16 -11.20 18.37
N ILE A 66 -17.13 -11.91 17.77
CA ILE A 66 -17.07 -13.36 17.62
C ILE A 66 -15.89 -13.76 16.73
N ALA A 67 -15.73 -13.12 15.58
CA ALA A 67 -14.64 -13.40 14.65
C ALA A 67 -13.26 -13.16 15.31
N ALA A 68 -13.08 -12.03 15.99
CA ALA A 68 -11.87 -11.73 16.74
C ALA A 68 -11.58 -12.76 17.84
N SER A 69 -12.60 -13.24 18.55
CA SER A 69 -12.44 -14.26 19.58
C SER A 69 -11.94 -15.59 19.02
N LEU A 70 -12.41 -15.97 17.82
CA LEU A 70 -11.96 -17.19 17.12
C LEU A 70 -10.52 -17.05 16.60
N GLU A 71 -10.16 -15.86 16.12
CA GLU A 71 -8.86 -15.58 15.51
C GLU A 71 -7.75 -15.26 16.52
N HIS A 72 -8.06 -15.11 17.82
CA HIS A 72 -7.11 -14.67 18.85
C HIS A 72 -5.82 -15.52 18.95
N GLY A 73 -5.89 -16.82 18.65
CA GLY A 73 -4.74 -17.74 18.69
C GLY A 73 -4.08 -18.00 17.34
N SER A 74 -4.53 -17.35 16.27
CA SER A 74 -4.08 -17.61 14.90
C SER A 74 -2.88 -16.74 14.53
N GLU A 75 -1.84 -17.35 13.98
CA GLU A 75 -0.66 -16.62 13.46
C GLU A 75 -0.87 -16.10 12.03
N HIS A 76 -2.05 -16.34 11.43
CA HIS A 76 -2.31 -15.93 10.07
C HIS A 76 -2.34 -14.40 9.95
N PRO A 77 -1.68 -13.77 8.95
CA PRO A 77 -1.67 -12.31 8.82
C PRO A 77 -3.07 -11.66 8.79
N LEU A 78 -4.06 -12.33 8.19
CA LEU A 78 -5.45 -11.85 8.18
C LEU A 78 -6.14 -11.92 9.54
N ALA A 79 -5.77 -12.87 10.41
CA ALA A 79 -6.30 -12.95 11.77
C ALA A 79 -5.96 -11.67 12.54
N ARG A 80 -4.71 -11.21 12.40
CA ARG A 80 -4.24 -9.95 12.98
C ARG A 80 -5.05 -8.75 12.48
N VAL A 81 -5.45 -8.76 11.22
CA VAL A 81 -6.26 -7.68 10.64
C VAL A 81 -7.66 -7.63 11.24
N VAL A 82 -8.29 -8.79 11.45
CA VAL A 82 -9.60 -8.90 12.15
C VAL A 82 -9.49 -8.44 13.60
N LEU A 83 -8.45 -8.89 14.32
CA LEU A 83 -8.19 -8.49 15.70
C LEU A 83 -7.98 -6.97 15.83
N ASN A 84 -7.17 -6.39 14.93
CA ASN A 84 -6.94 -4.95 14.91
C ASN A 84 -8.23 -4.17 14.63
N CYS A 85 -9.06 -4.65 13.69
CA CYS A 85 -10.35 -4.03 13.39
C CYS A 85 -11.29 -4.03 14.60
N ALA A 86 -11.34 -5.14 15.35
CA ALA A 86 -12.14 -5.26 16.57
C ALA A 86 -11.66 -4.37 17.73
N LEU A 87 -10.38 -3.98 17.76
CA LEU A 87 -9.84 -3.07 18.78
C LEU A 87 -10.09 -1.59 18.45
N GLN A 88 -10.31 -1.25 17.19
CA GLN A 88 -10.46 0.13 16.71
C GLN A 88 -11.93 0.58 16.57
N LYS A 89 -12.88 -0.35 16.51
CA LYS A 89 -14.33 -0.10 16.45
C LYS A 89 -15.01 -0.43 17.79
#